data_AF-A0A7C4QWG8-F1
#
_entry.id   AF-A0A7C4QWG8-F1
#
_cell.length_a   1.000
_cell.length_b   1.000
_cell.length_c   1.000
_cell.angle_alpha   90.00
_cell.angle_beta   90.00
_cell.angle_gamma   90.00
#
_symmetry.space_group_name_H-M   'P 1'
#
loop_
_entity.id
_entity.type
_entity.pdbx_description
1 polymer ?
#
loop_
_entity_poly.entity_id
_entity_poly.type
_entity_poly.pdbx_seq_one_letter_code
_entity_poly.pdbx_strand_id
1 'polypeptide(L)'
;MNDCQWLCRPDSFSAMSLENFQHQAVEKFGALAGGWTEETAGLLASAAKKIGGPLLTEWRNRVAAEIWFAKAICQPVPSEVLADFGSARPLGEDKPPLQSIAQFPCACAVFPLCTRDSGRSPSLGQVWLAPSAFGKLLASSPSAVDHVESWRPVQDQLVLRIPAQRGQEVAGTSWQLAAALASEALRAGNAKERLALARDWLVTGMVGNQNEVRPVDLAQTNKLQLVTRRRWMFPRLNKSELPEDFVMRFRQRIAAAADVATAWAIITGTGTQTAHPLVWDGRECVIYSFVSKALGPLVALILEARPARVLLWCSDAPEFRQAAEAMRELPHRFPTHAPLEVEIRTISYRQVAEAENSLFEAVEKENTARILFNVTMGNRLTAFAAHTLARQRPEVWLVYRDVDDKEILQFTAFYYEGAFATSRPLKFSGQGCAQAGVDAQRLFDPALGKAANPASFLASLRISNPSASTG
;
A
#
# COMPACT_ATOMS: atom_id res chain seq x y z
N MET A 1 -3.78 -7.53 24.38
CA MET A 1 -2.95 -6.94 25.46
C MET A 1 -3.17 -5.44 25.42
N ASN A 2 -3.55 -4.84 26.55
CA ASN A 2 -3.96 -3.44 26.64
C ASN A 2 -2.73 -2.50 26.54
N ASP A 3 -2.46 -1.96 25.35
CA ASP A 3 -1.34 -1.06 25.10
C ASP A 3 -1.56 0.38 25.64
N CYS A 4 -2.74 0.72 26.17
CA CYS A 4 -3.07 2.04 26.73
C CYS A 4 -2.31 2.41 28.03
N GLN A 5 -1.58 1.50 28.67
CA GLN A 5 -1.06 1.71 30.02
C GLN A 5 0.12 2.70 30.15
N TRP A 6 0.74 3.14 29.05
CA TRP A 6 2.03 3.88 29.14
C TRP A 6 1.95 5.40 29.11
N LEU A 7 0.88 6.01 28.55
CA LEU A 7 0.64 7.47 28.67
C LEU A 7 0.47 7.93 30.13
N CYS A 8 0.32 6.95 31.02
CA CYS A 8 -0.18 7.15 32.36
C CYS A 8 0.64 6.39 33.41
N ARG A 9 1.86 5.94 33.07
CA ARG A 9 2.80 5.38 34.06
C ARG A 9 3.36 6.52 34.90
N PRO A 10 2.93 6.66 36.16
CA PRO A 10 3.17 7.87 36.93
C PRO A 10 4.64 8.02 37.36
N ASP A 11 5.44 6.97 37.25
CA ASP A 11 6.83 6.88 37.73
C ASP A 11 7.85 7.26 36.65
N SER A 12 7.38 7.43 35.41
CA SER A 12 8.20 7.84 34.27
C SER A 12 8.32 9.37 34.16
N PHE A 13 7.39 10.13 34.74
CA PHE A 13 7.26 11.57 34.50
C PHE A 13 8.16 12.45 35.37
N SER A 14 8.58 11.99 36.53
CA SER A 14 9.38 12.80 37.48
C SER A 14 10.83 12.99 37.04
N ALA A 15 11.33 12.20 36.09
CA ALA A 15 12.73 12.22 35.62
C ALA A 15 12.89 12.40 34.09
N MET A 16 11.79 12.57 33.35
CA MET A 16 11.82 12.59 31.87
C MET A 16 11.92 14.03 31.36
N SER A 17 12.94 14.30 30.55
CA SER A 17 13.04 15.56 29.82
C SER A 17 11.83 15.72 28.88
N LEU A 18 11.44 16.97 28.60
CA LEU A 18 10.36 17.29 27.66
C LEU A 18 10.54 16.57 26.30
N GLU A 19 11.79 16.44 25.88
CA GLU A 19 12.23 15.76 24.66
C GLU A 19 11.90 14.26 24.66
N ASN A 20 12.18 13.55 25.76
CA ASN A 20 11.86 12.13 25.90
C ASN A 20 10.35 11.88 26.00
N PHE A 21 9.61 12.79 26.62
CA PHE A 21 8.14 12.72 26.68
C PHE A 21 7.51 12.85 25.29
N GLN A 22 8.03 13.75 24.45
CA GLN A 22 7.51 14.03 23.11
C GLN A 22 7.79 12.91 22.10
N HIS A 23 9.01 12.36 22.10
CA HIS A 23 9.36 11.23 21.23
C HIS A 23 8.47 10.01 21.53
N GLN A 24 8.26 9.70 22.81
CA GLN A 24 7.45 8.57 23.24
C GLN A 24 5.95 8.76 22.94
N ALA A 25 5.42 9.98 23.01
CA ALA A 25 4.02 10.26 22.68
C ALA A 25 3.72 9.98 21.19
N VAL A 26 4.61 10.37 20.27
CA VAL A 26 4.39 10.18 18.82
C VAL A 26 4.67 8.73 18.37
N GLU A 27 5.65 8.05 18.97
CA GLU A 27 5.84 6.61 18.77
C GLU A 27 4.64 5.79 19.25
N LYS A 28 3.98 6.23 20.33
CA LYS A 28 2.85 5.55 20.97
C LYS A 28 1.48 6.09 20.57
N PHE A 29 1.39 6.95 19.56
CA PHE A 29 0.15 7.34 18.86
C PHE A 29 -0.73 6.12 18.52
N GLY A 30 -0.12 4.94 18.35
CA GLY A 30 -0.81 3.67 18.14
C GLY A 30 -1.40 2.97 19.36
N ALA A 31 -0.99 3.32 20.59
CA ALA A 31 -1.46 2.68 21.82
C ALA A 31 -2.95 2.94 22.09
N LEU A 32 -3.50 4.02 21.55
CA LEU A 32 -4.91 4.40 21.65
C LEU A 32 -5.84 3.56 20.77
N ALA A 33 -5.29 2.72 19.87
CA ALA A 33 -6.08 1.75 19.12
C ALA A 33 -6.66 0.62 19.99
N GLY A 34 -6.25 0.52 21.26
CA GLY A 34 -6.78 -0.44 22.24
C GLY A 34 -8.13 -0.07 22.84
N GLY A 35 -8.67 1.12 22.54
CA GLY A 35 -9.94 1.62 23.06
C GLY A 35 -9.81 2.50 24.31
N TRP A 36 -10.73 3.44 24.47
CA TRP A 36 -10.81 4.33 25.63
C TRP A 36 -11.72 3.73 26.69
N THR A 37 -11.16 3.43 27.86
CA THR A 37 -11.86 2.80 29.00
C THR A 37 -11.94 3.75 30.20
N GLU A 38 -12.75 3.40 31.20
CA GLU A 38 -12.74 4.10 32.51
C GLU A 38 -11.35 4.08 33.17
N GLU A 39 -10.61 2.97 33.00
CA GLU A 39 -9.20 2.87 33.43
C GLU A 39 -8.35 3.95 32.75
N THR A 40 -8.55 4.19 31.46
CA THR A 40 -7.85 5.22 30.69
C THR A 40 -8.15 6.63 31.22
N ALA A 41 -9.40 6.90 31.62
CA ALA A 41 -9.79 8.18 32.20
C ALA A 41 -9.11 8.43 33.56
N GLY A 42 -9.13 7.44 34.47
CA GLY A 42 -8.47 7.54 35.78
C GLY A 42 -6.95 7.72 35.66
N LEU A 43 -6.37 7.06 34.67
CA LEU A 43 -4.96 7.16 34.31
C LEU A 43 -4.56 8.57 33.79
N LEU A 44 -5.39 9.21 32.95
CA LEU A 44 -5.18 10.59 32.49
C LEU A 44 -5.30 11.61 33.63
N ALA A 45 -6.28 11.43 34.52
CA ALA A 45 -6.46 12.28 35.70
C ALA A 45 -5.25 12.19 36.65
N SER A 46 -4.66 11.00 36.81
CA SER A 46 -3.44 10.78 37.58
C SER A 46 -2.23 11.48 36.95
N ALA A 47 -2.06 11.38 35.63
CA ALA A 47 -0.99 12.05 34.90
C ALA A 47 -1.08 13.59 35.01
N ALA A 48 -2.28 14.15 34.87
CA ALA A 48 -2.52 15.60 34.98
C ALA A 48 -2.09 16.17 36.35
N LYS A 49 -2.24 15.41 37.44
CA LYS A 49 -1.80 15.83 38.78
C LYS A 49 -0.27 15.88 38.92
N LYS A 50 0.45 15.11 38.12
CA LYS A 50 1.92 15.04 38.15
C LYS A 50 2.59 16.04 37.22
N ILE A 51 1.89 16.44 36.15
CA ILE A 51 2.38 17.41 35.17
C ILE A 51 1.95 18.81 35.63
N GLY A 52 2.87 19.59 36.18
CA GLY A 52 2.63 20.97 36.62
C GLY A 52 2.97 22.03 35.55
N GLY A 53 2.40 23.23 35.71
CA GLY A 53 2.81 24.43 34.98
C GLY A 53 2.51 24.41 33.47
N PRO A 54 3.30 25.13 32.64
CA PRO A 54 3.08 25.26 31.18
C PRO A 54 3.09 23.93 30.41
N LEU A 55 3.70 22.89 30.98
CA LEU A 55 3.74 21.55 30.40
C LEU A 55 2.36 20.86 30.43
N LEU A 56 1.52 21.21 31.40
CA LEU A 56 0.17 20.66 31.52
C LEU A 56 -0.70 21.08 30.34
N THR A 57 -0.67 22.36 29.94
CA THR A 57 -1.45 22.85 28.79
C THR A 57 -1.04 22.15 27.49
N GLU A 58 0.27 22.01 27.25
CA GLU A 58 0.77 21.34 26.04
C GLU A 58 0.42 19.84 26.04
N TRP A 59 0.56 19.18 27.19
CA TRP A 59 0.11 17.80 27.37
C TRP A 59 -1.39 17.65 27.08
N ARG A 60 -2.22 18.50 27.68
CA ARG A 60 -3.69 18.49 27.49
C ARG A 60 -4.06 18.69 26.03
N ASN A 61 -3.41 19.63 25.34
CA ASN A 61 -3.63 19.87 23.92
C ASN A 61 -3.22 18.66 23.05
N ARG A 62 -2.19 17.90 23.43
CA ARG A 62 -1.80 16.68 22.70
C ARG A 62 -2.83 15.58 22.89
N VAL A 63 -3.22 15.30 24.14
CA VAL A 63 -4.27 14.31 24.43
C VAL A 63 -5.59 14.68 23.74
N ALA A 64 -5.92 15.97 23.67
CA ALA A 64 -7.10 16.42 22.94
C ALA A 64 -7.04 16.13 21.43
N ALA A 65 -5.86 16.21 20.81
CA ALA A 65 -5.71 15.90 19.37
C ALA A 65 -5.90 14.39 19.13
N GLU A 66 -5.40 13.57 20.04
CA GLU A 66 -5.61 12.12 20.04
C GLU A 66 -7.08 11.74 20.23
N ILE A 67 -7.78 12.39 21.18
CA ILE A 67 -9.22 12.19 21.39
C ILE A 67 -10.00 12.54 20.11
N TRP A 68 -9.65 13.66 19.47
CA TRP A 68 -10.27 14.05 18.22
C TRP A 68 -10.04 13.01 17.11
N PHE A 69 -8.82 12.51 16.98
CA PHE A 69 -8.49 11.44 16.04
C PHE A 69 -9.29 10.17 16.31
N ALA A 70 -9.37 9.74 17.57
CA ALA A 70 -10.12 8.56 17.99
C ALA A 70 -11.58 8.66 17.55
N LYS A 71 -12.22 9.82 17.73
CA LYS A 71 -13.57 10.07 17.21
C LYS A 71 -13.64 9.99 15.69
N ALA A 72 -12.66 10.55 14.97
CA ALA A 72 -12.63 10.53 13.50
C ALA A 72 -12.43 9.13 12.89
N ILE A 73 -11.96 8.16 13.69
CA ILE A 73 -11.87 6.73 13.32
C ILE A 73 -12.96 5.88 14.00
N CYS A 74 -14.02 6.52 14.50
CA CYS A 74 -15.18 5.88 15.13
C CYS A 74 -14.85 5.02 16.37
N GLN A 75 -13.78 5.35 17.10
CA GLN A 75 -13.51 4.71 18.39
C GLN A 75 -14.37 5.35 19.48
N PRO A 76 -14.94 4.54 20.41
CA PRO A 76 -15.68 5.07 21.54
C PRO A 76 -14.73 5.87 22.44
N VAL A 77 -15.17 7.05 22.86
CA VAL A 77 -14.50 7.89 23.86
C VAL A 77 -15.51 8.19 24.97
N PRO A 78 -15.19 7.90 26.25
CA PRO A 78 -16.06 8.20 27.39
C PRO A 78 -16.46 9.68 27.45
N SER A 79 -17.68 9.94 27.89
CA SER A 79 -18.24 11.30 27.91
C SER A 79 -17.50 12.23 28.89
N GLU A 80 -16.99 11.65 29.98
CA GLU A 80 -16.22 12.31 31.02
C GLU A 80 -14.88 12.79 30.48
N VAL A 81 -14.22 11.97 29.65
CA VAL A 81 -12.96 12.35 28.98
C VAL A 81 -13.20 13.50 27.99
N LEU A 82 -14.32 13.47 27.26
CA LEU A 82 -14.69 14.57 26.36
C LEU A 82 -14.99 15.87 27.12
N ALA A 83 -15.65 15.78 28.27
CA ALA A 83 -15.90 16.93 29.14
C ALA A 83 -14.59 17.48 29.71
N ASP A 84 -13.73 16.61 30.25
CA ASP A 84 -12.46 16.98 30.88
C ASP A 84 -11.50 17.64 29.90
N PHE A 85 -11.46 17.23 28.63
CA PHE A 85 -10.59 17.79 27.60
C PHE A 85 -11.30 18.77 26.67
N GLY A 86 -12.59 19.06 26.89
CA GLY A 86 -13.41 19.87 25.98
C GLY A 86 -12.84 21.26 25.71
N SER A 87 -12.23 21.90 26.72
CA SER A 87 -11.59 23.22 26.63
C SER A 87 -10.16 23.22 26.08
N ALA A 88 -9.52 22.05 25.98
CA ALA A 88 -8.17 21.94 25.44
C ALA A 88 -8.17 22.28 23.93
N ARG A 89 -7.07 22.84 23.43
CA ARG A 89 -6.97 23.35 22.07
C ARG A 89 -6.00 22.49 21.27
N PRO A 90 -6.49 21.43 20.61
CA PRO A 90 -5.64 20.39 20.02
C PRO A 90 -4.77 20.88 18.86
N LEU A 91 -5.08 22.05 18.31
CA LEU A 91 -4.42 22.64 17.16
C LEU A 91 -3.57 23.88 17.51
N GLY A 92 -3.46 24.25 18.79
CA GLY A 92 -2.71 25.42 19.29
C GLY A 92 -3.59 26.44 20.01
N GLU A 93 -2.97 27.36 20.75
CA GLU A 93 -3.67 28.29 21.66
C GLU A 93 -4.67 29.21 20.95
N ASP A 94 -4.37 29.65 19.73
CA ASP A 94 -5.27 30.50 18.93
C ASP A 94 -6.36 29.72 18.17
N LYS A 95 -6.41 28.39 18.33
CA LYS A 95 -7.33 27.52 17.56
C LYS A 95 -8.53 27.10 18.40
N PRO A 96 -9.66 26.73 17.76
CA PRO A 96 -10.85 26.30 18.48
C PRO A 96 -10.57 25.12 19.44
N PRO A 97 -11.27 25.07 20.59
CA PRO A 97 -11.13 24.00 21.56
C PRO A 97 -11.72 22.68 21.02
N LEU A 98 -11.36 21.56 21.64
CA LEU A 98 -11.77 20.21 21.26
C LEU A 98 -13.29 20.09 21.13
N GLN A 99 -14.04 20.63 22.09
CA GLN A 99 -15.51 20.59 22.08
C GLN A 99 -16.13 21.18 20.81
N SER A 100 -15.47 22.16 20.19
CA SER A 100 -15.95 22.83 18.97
C SER A 100 -15.56 22.07 17.70
N ILE A 101 -14.52 21.23 17.74
CA ILE A 101 -14.01 20.53 16.56
C ILE A 101 -14.27 19.02 16.56
N ALA A 102 -14.64 18.44 17.70
CA ALA A 102 -14.76 16.99 17.91
C ALA A 102 -15.80 16.29 17.02
N GLN A 103 -16.69 17.04 16.37
CA GLN A 103 -17.70 16.55 15.44
C GLN A 103 -17.22 16.46 13.99
N PHE A 104 -16.12 17.15 13.65
CA PHE A 104 -15.61 17.17 12.29
C PHE A 104 -14.61 16.03 12.08
N PRO A 105 -14.59 15.40 10.88
CA PRO A 105 -13.60 14.40 10.57
C PRO A 105 -12.21 15.03 10.52
N CYS A 106 -11.19 14.25 10.86
CA CYS A 106 -9.81 14.65 10.72
C CYS A 106 -8.94 13.50 10.19
N ALA A 107 -7.77 13.86 9.69
CA ALA A 107 -6.73 12.92 9.30
C ALA A 107 -5.39 13.37 9.86
N CYS A 108 -4.53 12.40 10.17
CA CYS A 108 -3.19 12.63 10.70
C CYS A 108 -2.17 11.84 9.90
N ALA A 109 -1.02 12.44 9.62
CA ALA A 109 0.15 11.77 9.08
C ALA A 109 1.39 12.13 9.90
N VAL A 110 2.31 11.17 10.02
CA VAL A 110 3.55 11.34 10.79
C VAL A 110 4.73 11.44 9.83
N PHE A 111 5.63 12.37 10.09
CA PHE A 111 6.83 12.60 9.26
C PHE A 111 8.08 12.81 10.12
N PRO A 112 9.28 12.49 9.62
CA PRO A 112 10.51 12.68 10.36
C PRO A 112 10.95 14.14 10.34
N LEU A 113 11.38 14.65 11.48
CA LEU A 113 11.98 15.97 11.62
C LEU A 113 13.50 15.86 11.75
N CYS A 114 14.20 16.77 11.08
CA CYS A 114 15.62 16.98 11.31
C CYS A 114 15.83 17.97 12.46
N THR A 115 16.96 17.83 13.14
CA THR A 115 17.50 18.90 13.99
C THR A 115 18.72 19.48 13.29
N ARG A 116 18.79 20.81 13.14
CA ARG A 116 19.99 21.47 12.58
C ARG A 116 21.21 21.30 13.48
N ASP A 117 21.00 21.07 14.78
CA ASP A 117 22.05 20.74 15.73
C ASP A 117 22.45 19.27 15.61
N SER A 118 23.70 19.01 15.20
CA SER A 118 24.30 17.68 14.98
C SER A 118 24.37 16.80 16.25
N GLY A 119 24.05 17.35 17.42
CA GLY A 119 24.04 16.64 18.71
C GLY A 119 22.65 16.26 19.22
N ARG A 120 21.55 16.64 18.55
CA ARG A 120 20.18 16.28 18.96
C ARG A 120 19.68 15.06 18.19
N SER A 121 18.90 14.23 18.88
CA SER A 121 18.26 13.07 18.25
C SER A 121 17.16 13.53 17.28
N PRO A 122 16.98 12.84 16.15
CA PRO A 122 15.85 13.11 15.26
C PRO A 122 14.53 12.91 16.00
N SER A 123 13.50 13.64 15.58
CA SER A 123 12.18 13.58 16.20
C SER A 123 11.08 13.36 15.17
N LEU A 124 9.84 13.25 15.64
CA LEU A 124 8.68 13.04 14.80
C LEU A 124 7.79 14.28 14.79
N GLY A 125 7.39 14.68 13.59
CA GLY A 125 6.36 15.67 13.33
C GLY A 125 5.03 15.01 12.99
N GLN A 126 3.95 15.76 13.18
CA GLN A 126 2.59 15.35 12.80
C GLN A 126 1.98 16.42 11.91
N VAL A 127 1.22 16.00 10.90
CA VAL A 127 0.35 16.88 10.12
C VAL A 127 -1.08 16.50 10.41
N TRP A 128 -1.90 17.48 10.79
CA TRP A 128 -3.32 17.31 11.06
C TRP A 128 -4.14 18.04 10.00
N LEU A 129 -5.17 17.39 9.45
CA LEU A 129 -6.10 18.01 8.50
C LEU A 129 -7.53 17.84 8.96
N ALA A 130 -8.36 18.85 8.65
CA ALA A 130 -9.80 18.83 8.86
C ALA A 130 -10.54 19.73 7.85
N PRO A 131 -11.84 19.51 7.61
CA PRO A 131 -12.68 20.35 6.76
C PRO A 131 -12.75 21.82 7.21
N SER A 132 -12.63 22.79 6.27
CA SER A 132 -12.77 24.23 6.54
C SER A 132 -14.22 24.68 6.71
N ALA A 133 -14.92 24.11 7.70
CA ALA A 133 -16.00 24.87 8.32
C ALA A 133 -15.48 26.11 9.08
N PHE A 134 -14.16 26.27 9.22
CA PHE A 134 -13.49 27.25 10.07
C PHE A 134 -12.90 28.48 9.37
N GLY A 135 -13.00 28.57 8.03
CA GLY A 135 -12.61 29.77 7.27
C GLY A 135 -11.10 30.09 7.31
N LYS A 136 -10.43 29.87 6.18
CA LYS A 136 -9.00 30.16 5.92
C LYS A 136 -7.99 29.39 6.78
N LEU A 137 -6.85 29.10 6.14
CA LEU A 137 -5.66 28.47 6.69
C LEU A 137 -5.34 28.98 8.09
N LEU A 138 -5.58 28.13 9.08
CA LEU A 138 -5.19 28.36 10.46
C LEU A 138 -3.85 27.64 10.70
N ALA A 139 -2.79 28.00 9.97
CA ALA A 139 -1.43 27.62 10.38
C ALA A 139 -1.19 28.13 11.81
N SER A 140 -0.52 27.36 12.65
CA SER A 140 0.03 27.82 13.92
C SER A 140 1.19 28.79 13.61
N SER A 141 0.87 30.02 13.23
CA SER A 141 1.79 31.03 12.66
C SER A 141 2.52 30.55 11.38
N PRO A 142 2.47 31.30 10.26
CA PRO A 142 3.30 31.05 9.07
C PRO A 142 4.81 30.95 9.36
N SER A 143 5.26 31.44 10.52
CA SER A 143 6.66 31.41 10.95
C SER A 143 7.17 30.04 11.46
N ALA A 144 6.32 29.02 11.61
CA ALA A 144 6.74 27.75 12.22
C ALA A 144 7.17 26.67 11.20
N VAL A 145 6.87 26.86 9.90
CA VAL A 145 7.05 25.84 8.86
C VAL A 145 7.54 26.49 7.57
N ASP A 146 8.75 26.12 7.14
CA ASP A 146 9.31 26.55 5.87
C ASP A 146 8.40 26.14 4.70
N HIS A 147 8.25 27.05 3.73
CA HIS A 147 7.57 26.82 2.46
C HIS A 147 6.08 26.44 2.57
N VAL A 148 5.41 26.80 3.66
CA VAL A 148 3.95 26.56 3.82
C VAL A 148 3.13 27.25 2.72
N GLU A 149 3.61 28.40 2.22
CA GLU A 149 3.01 29.14 1.11
C GLU A 149 3.11 28.43 -0.25
N SER A 150 4.07 27.52 -0.41
CA SER A 150 4.20 26.71 -1.63
C SER A 150 3.18 25.57 -1.68
N TRP A 151 2.59 25.23 -0.53
CA TRP A 151 1.56 24.21 -0.45
C TRP A 151 0.24 24.76 -1.00
N ARG A 152 -0.26 24.14 -2.08
CA ARG A 152 -1.60 24.39 -2.59
C ARG A 152 -2.54 23.36 -1.96
N PRO A 153 -3.29 23.70 -0.90
CA PRO A 153 -4.31 22.79 -0.42
C PRO A 153 -5.31 22.56 -1.56
N VAL A 154 -5.63 21.30 -1.83
CA VAL A 154 -6.84 20.97 -2.59
C VAL A 154 -8.00 21.43 -1.70
N GLN A 155 -8.54 22.62 -1.99
CA GLN A 155 -9.71 23.23 -1.34
C GLN A 155 -9.75 23.14 0.20
N ASP A 156 -9.36 24.23 0.86
CA ASP A 156 -9.78 24.57 2.22
C ASP A 156 -9.62 23.49 3.32
N GLN A 157 -8.51 22.76 3.40
CA GLN A 157 -8.30 21.79 4.49
C GLN A 157 -6.82 21.68 4.88
N LEU A 158 -6.37 22.52 5.82
CA LEU A 158 -5.07 22.31 6.47
C LEU A 158 -5.05 22.99 7.84
N VAL A 159 -4.89 22.19 8.91
CA VAL A 159 -4.46 22.70 10.21
C VAL A 159 -3.19 21.98 10.65
N LEU A 160 -2.08 22.43 10.09
CA LEU A 160 -0.77 21.92 10.42
C LEU A 160 -0.42 22.27 11.87
N ARG A 161 -0.48 21.28 12.77
CA ARG A 161 0.18 21.35 14.07
C ARG A 161 1.40 20.45 14.05
N ILE A 162 2.58 21.05 14.00
CA ILE A 162 3.85 20.34 14.17
C ILE A 162 4.40 20.69 15.56
N PRO A 163 4.41 19.77 16.53
CA PRO A 163 4.98 20.10 17.81
C PRO A 163 6.13 19.15 18.12
N ALA A 164 7.33 19.44 17.60
CA ALA A 164 8.51 18.74 18.08
C ALA A 164 9.00 19.34 19.39
N GLN A 165 9.25 20.65 19.49
CA GLN A 165 9.64 21.34 20.73
C GLN A 165 9.18 22.80 20.67
N ARG A 166 8.98 23.48 21.81
CA ARG A 166 8.82 24.95 21.81
C ARG A 166 10.05 25.56 21.13
N GLY A 167 9.85 26.29 20.03
CA GLY A 167 10.92 26.98 19.30
C GLY A 167 11.64 26.16 18.22
N GLN A 168 11.17 24.96 17.86
CA GLN A 168 11.68 24.26 16.68
C GLN A 168 10.88 24.64 15.43
N GLU A 169 11.54 25.36 14.52
CA GLU A 169 11.05 25.57 13.16
C GLU A 169 11.16 24.27 12.35
N VAL A 170 10.11 23.96 11.59
CA VAL A 170 10.17 22.85 10.64
C VAL A 170 10.81 23.33 9.36
N ALA A 171 12.07 22.95 9.19
CA ALA A 171 12.83 23.34 8.02
C ALA A 171 12.52 22.47 6.79
N GLY A 172 12.48 23.11 5.62
CA GLY A 172 12.31 22.47 4.31
C GLY A 172 10.93 21.89 4.00
N THR A 173 10.85 21.12 2.92
CA THR A 173 9.59 20.67 2.29
C THR A 173 9.24 19.19 2.52
N SER A 174 10.01 18.47 3.36
CA SER A 174 9.86 17.01 3.49
C SER A 174 8.56 16.54 4.17
N TRP A 175 7.79 17.47 4.73
CA TRP A 175 6.49 17.21 5.35
C TRP A 175 5.33 17.19 4.35
N GLN A 176 5.53 17.69 3.13
CA GLN A 176 4.46 17.91 2.15
C GLN A 176 3.79 16.60 1.70
N LEU A 177 4.55 15.51 1.52
CA LEU A 177 3.96 14.21 1.19
C LEU A 177 3.05 13.69 2.31
N ALA A 178 3.42 13.90 3.57
CA ALA A 178 2.57 13.53 4.71
C ALA A 178 1.26 14.33 4.70
N ALA A 179 1.33 15.63 4.40
CA ALA A 179 0.14 16.47 4.24
C ALA A 179 -0.74 16.00 3.08
N ALA A 180 -0.16 15.69 1.92
CA ALA A 180 -0.91 15.17 0.76
C ALA A 180 -1.67 13.89 1.12
N LEU A 181 -1.01 12.94 1.78
CA LEU A 181 -1.62 11.67 2.15
C LEU A 181 -2.67 11.80 3.25
N ALA A 182 -2.50 12.73 4.19
CA ALA A 182 -3.56 13.06 5.14
C ALA A 182 -4.79 13.61 4.40
N SER A 183 -4.60 14.37 3.32
CA SER A 183 -5.70 14.92 2.52
C SER A 183 -6.45 13.79 1.82
N GLU A 184 -5.72 12.84 1.25
CA GLU A 184 -6.29 11.63 0.65
C GLU A 184 -7.08 10.81 1.68
N ALA A 185 -6.54 10.61 2.88
CA ALA A 185 -7.22 9.90 3.97
C ALA A 185 -8.48 10.61 4.47
N LEU A 186 -8.48 11.95 4.46
CA LEU A 186 -9.65 12.73 4.81
C LEU A 186 -10.75 12.57 3.75
N ARG A 187 -10.39 12.72 2.47
CA ARG A 187 -11.25 12.57 1.29
C ARG A 187 -11.85 11.17 1.14
N ALA A 188 -11.05 10.13 1.38
CA ALA A 188 -11.50 8.74 1.29
C ALA A 188 -12.57 8.39 2.33
N GLY A 189 -12.63 9.11 3.46
CA GLY A 189 -13.67 8.90 4.47
C GLY A 189 -13.50 7.63 5.33
N ASN A 190 -12.47 6.81 5.06
CA ASN A 190 -12.31 5.48 5.68
C ASN A 190 -11.48 5.53 6.97
N ALA A 191 -12.10 5.14 8.09
CA ALA A 191 -11.45 5.07 9.40
C ALA A 191 -10.19 4.17 9.42
N LYS A 192 -10.23 3.04 8.69
CA LYS A 192 -9.12 2.08 8.64
C LYS A 192 -7.88 2.70 8.00
N GLU A 193 -8.06 3.47 6.94
CA GLU A 193 -6.98 4.08 6.17
C GLU A 193 -6.37 5.26 6.93
N ARG A 194 -7.20 6.08 7.58
CA ARG A 194 -6.76 7.12 8.51
C ARG A 194 -5.89 6.54 9.63
N LEU A 195 -6.35 5.47 10.27
CA LEU A 195 -5.60 4.79 11.32
C LEU A 195 -4.29 4.21 10.78
N ALA A 196 -4.31 3.55 9.62
CA ALA A 196 -3.11 2.99 9.01
C ALA A 196 -2.07 4.08 8.73
N LEU A 197 -2.45 5.20 8.11
CA LEU A 197 -1.57 6.33 7.84
C LEU A 197 -0.96 6.91 9.13
N ALA A 198 -1.80 7.17 10.14
CA ALA A 198 -1.36 7.83 11.36
C ALA A 198 -0.58 6.92 12.31
N ARG A 199 -0.79 5.59 12.26
CA ARG A 199 -0.14 4.61 13.16
C ARG A 199 1.02 3.87 12.53
N ASP A 200 0.87 3.40 11.30
CA ASP A 200 1.76 2.40 10.71
C ASP A 200 2.82 3.02 9.81
N TRP A 201 2.64 4.27 9.40
CA TRP A 201 3.50 4.93 8.42
C TRP A 201 4.27 6.10 9.01
N LEU A 202 5.47 6.31 8.47
CA LEU A 202 6.34 7.46 8.64
C LEU A 202 6.69 7.97 7.24
N VAL A 203 6.25 9.17 6.91
CA VAL A 203 6.20 9.66 5.53
C VAL A 203 7.15 10.84 5.37
N THR A 204 7.98 10.82 4.32
CA THR A 204 8.83 11.95 3.96
C THR A 204 8.80 12.17 2.46
N GLY A 205 8.80 13.43 2.01
CA GLY A 205 8.83 13.76 0.59
C GLY A 205 8.32 15.16 0.29
N MET A 206 8.79 15.73 -0.82
CA MET A 206 8.29 16.99 -1.38
C MET A 206 7.23 16.67 -2.45
N VAL A 207 6.19 17.49 -2.56
CA VAL A 207 5.12 17.29 -3.56
C VAL A 207 5.20 18.42 -4.59
N GLY A 208 5.39 18.06 -5.86
CA GLY A 208 5.38 19.00 -6.97
C GLY A 208 3.97 19.37 -7.43
N ASN A 209 3.87 20.29 -8.40
CA ASN A 209 2.61 20.84 -8.89
C ASN A 209 1.68 19.80 -9.56
N GLN A 210 2.21 18.67 -10.02
CA GLN A 210 1.46 17.58 -10.66
C GLN A 210 1.29 16.36 -9.75
N ASN A 211 1.32 16.54 -8.42
CA ASN A 211 1.29 15.45 -7.43
C ASN A 211 2.45 14.44 -7.54
N GLU A 212 3.50 14.80 -8.27
CA GLU A 212 4.77 14.07 -8.30
C GLU A 212 5.48 14.17 -6.94
N VAL A 213 6.06 13.06 -6.49
CA VAL A 213 6.82 12.99 -5.24
C VAL A 213 8.30 13.16 -5.58
N ARG A 214 8.83 14.31 -5.18
CA ARG A 214 10.21 14.73 -5.45
C ARG A 214 11.14 14.36 -4.29
N PRO A 215 12.43 14.11 -4.56
CA PRO A 215 13.39 13.75 -3.55
C PRO A 215 13.56 14.88 -2.54
N VAL A 216 13.93 14.50 -1.32
CA VAL A 216 14.27 15.39 -0.22
C VAL A 216 15.67 15.06 0.27
N ASP A 217 16.37 16.03 0.86
CA ASP A 217 17.67 15.73 1.43
C ASP A 217 17.53 14.79 2.64
N LEU A 218 18.04 13.57 2.48
CA LEU A 218 18.15 12.58 3.54
C LEU A 218 19.59 12.48 4.06
N ALA A 219 20.58 12.65 3.18
CA ALA A 219 22.00 12.40 3.45
C ALA A 219 22.62 13.45 4.40
N GLN A 220 22.19 14.71 4.33
CA GLN A 220 22.66 15.76 5.23
C GLN A 220 21.82 15.86 6.51
N THR A 221 20.89 14.93 6.73
CA THR A 221 19.95 14.98 7.86
C THR A 221 20.12 13.78 8.79
N ASN A 222 19.88 13.98 10.08
CA ASN A 222 19.85 12.89 11.07
C ASN A 222 18.56 12.05 11.02
N LYS A 223 17.64 12.30 10.06
CA LYS A 223 16.32 11.64 9.98
C LYS A 223 16.41 10.11 9.96
N LEU A 224 17.39 9.56 9.26
CA LEU A 224 17.56 8.11 9.11
C LEU A 224 18.07 7.43 10.39
N GLN A 225 18.54 8.19 11.37
CA GLN A 225 18.93 7.66 12.69
C GLN A 225 17.71 7.38 13.59
N LEU A 226 16.51 7.81 13.18
CA LEU A 226 15.28 7.63 13.96
C LEU A 226 14.94 6.14 14.11
N VAL A 227 14.90 5.69 15.36
CA VAL A 227 14.44 4.34 15.71
C VAL A 227 12.92 4.37 15.81
N THR A 228 12.24 3.55 15.01
CA THR A 228 10.77 3.49 15.02
C THR A 228 10.25 2.09 14.64
N ARG A 229 9.00 1.78 14.97
CA ARG A 229 8.25 0.60 14.50
C ARG A 229 7.40 0.83 13.26
N ARG A 230 7.34 2.07 12.75
CA ARG A 230 6.60 2.47 11.55
C ARG A 230 7.26 2.02 10.25
N ARG A 231 6.47 1.81 9.22
CA ARG A 231 6.94 1.66 7.84
C ARG A 231 7.28 3.02 7.27
N TRP A 232 8.40 3.12 6.57
CA TRP A 232 8.85 4.33 5.92
C TRP A 232 8.27 4.44 4.51
N MET A 233 7.81 5.64 4.15
CA MET A 233 7.45 6.03 2.79
C MET A 233 8.40 7.13 2.31
N PHE A 234 9.11 6.87 1.21
CA PHE A 234 10.08 7.79 0.60
C PHE A 234 9.70 8.21 -0.82
N PRO A 235 10.29 9.29 -1.34
CA PRO A 235 10.34 9.53 -2.77
C PRO A 235 11.10 8.40 -3.47
N ARG A 236 10.61 7.95 -4.64
CA ARG A 236 11.27 6.90 -5.44
C ARG A 236 12.73 7.22 -5.72
N LEU A 237 13.04 8.48 -5.97
CA LEU A 237 14.39 8.94 -6.30
C LEU A 237 15.36 8.94 -5.11
N ASN A 238 14.88 9.02 -3.87
CA ASN A 238 15.74 8.88 -2.69
C ASN A 238 16.15 7.43 -2.41
N LYS A 239 15.59 6.45 -3.11
CA LYS A 239 15.83 5.02 -2.84
C LYS A 239 17.30 4.64 -2.96
N SER A 240 18.01 5.21 -3.93
CA SER A 240 19.45 4.97 -4.14
C SER A 240 20.34 5.66 -3.12
N GLU A 241 19.81 6.61 -2.34
CA GLU A 241 20.54 7.38 -1.33
C GLU A 241 20.43 6.75 0.07
N LEU A 242 19.63 5.69 0.22
CA LEU A 242 19.44 5.02 1.50
C LEU A 242 20.69 4.21 1.87
N PRO A 243 21.32 4.45 3.04
CA PRO A 243 22.42 3.65 3.53
C PRO A 243 22.06 2.17 3.66
N GLU A 244 23.01 1.28 3.38
CA GLU A 244 22.79 -0.17 3.40
C GLU A 244 22.34 -0.66 4.79
N ASP A 245 22.92 -0.14 5.86
CA ASP A 245 22.56 -0.49 7.24
C ASP A 245 21.12 -0.08 7.58
N PHE A 246 20.64 1.04 7.05
CA PHE A 246 19.25 1.49 7.17
C PHE A 246 18.32 0.53 6.42
N VAL A 247 18.64 0.21 5.16
CA VAL A 247 17.86 -0.74 4.34
C VAL A 247 17.79 -2.10 5.01
N MET A 248 18.90 -2.57 5.60
CA MET A 248 18.97 -3.83 6.34
C MET A 248 18.12 -3.82 7.61
N ARG A 249 18.12 -2.72 8.36
CA ARG A 249 17.33 -2.54 9.59
C ARG A 249 15.83 -2.53 9.33
N PHE A 250 15.41 -1.96 8.20
CA PHE A 250 14.00 -1.72 7.87
C PHE A 250 13.50 -2.51 6.64
N ARG A 251 14.21 -3.52 6.14
CA ARG A 251 13.95 -4.30 4.90
C ARG A 251 12.49 -4.33 4.41
N GLN A 252 11.57 -4.94 5.17
CA GLN A 252 10.16 -5.13 4.79
C GLN A 252 9.25 -3.93 5.14
N ARG A 253 9.84 -2.87 5.68
CA ARG A 253 9.20 -1.69 6.24
C ARG A 253 9.64 -0.42 5.52
N ILE A 254 10.16 -0.54 4.30
CA ILE A 254 10.49 0.59 3.41
C ILE A 254 9.61 0.47 2.17
N ALA A 255 8.95 1.56 1.81
CA ALA A 255 8.28 1.76 0.54
C ALA A 255 8.73 3.08 -0.09
N ALA A 256 8.61 3.16 -1.41
CA ALA A 256 8.91 4.39 -2.14
C ALA A 256 7.88 4.64 -3.25
N ALA A 257 7.56 5.90 -3.50
CA ALA A 257 6.55 6.31 -4.47
C ALA A 257 7.05 7.46 -5.36
N ALA A 258 6.62 7.46 -6.62
CA ALA A 258 6.93 8.51 -7.59
C ALA A 258 5.89 9.65 -7.61
N ASP A 259 4.70 9.39 -7.07
CA ASP A 259 3.56 10.31 -7.02
C ASP A 259 2.67 10.00 -5.80
N VAL A 260 1.81 10.95 -5.43
CA VAL A 260 0.92 10.86 -4.26
C VAL A 260 -0.06 9.70 -4.38
N ALA A 261 -0.56 9.41 -5.59
CA ALA A 261 -1.52 8.33 -5.82
C ALA A 261 -0.90 6.95 -5.54
N THR A 262 0.32 6.74 -6.03
CA THR A 262 1.12 5.54 -5.77
C THR A 262 1.42 5.39 -4.28
N ALA A 263 1.80 6.47 -3.60
CA ALA A 263 2.03 6.45 -2.15
C ALA A 263 0.75 6.06 -1.38
N TRP A 264 -0.40 6.62 -1.78
CA TRP A 264 -1.70 6.33 -1.18
C TRP A 264 -2.11 4.87 -1.37
N ALA A 265 -1.91 4.32 -2.57
CA ALA A 265 -2.23 2.94 -2.90
C ALA A 265 -1.37 1.94 -2.08
N ILE A 266 -0.10 2.28 -1.82
CA ILE A 266 0.76 1.49 -0.95
C ILE A 266 0.26 1.53 0.51
N ILE A 267 -0.14 2.71 0.99
CA ILE A 267 -0.62 2.90 2.38
C ILE A 267 -1.89 2.09 2.64
N THR A 268 -2.84 2.14 1.71
CA THR A 268 -4.13 1.45 1.79
C THR A 268 -4.02 -0.05 1.50
N GLY A 269 -2.90 -0.48 0.91
CA GLY A 269 -2.65 -1.89 0.58
C GLY A 269 -3.45 -2.38 -0.63
N THR A 270 -3.97 -1.47 -1.45
CA THR A 270 -4.75 -1.78 -2.66
C THR A 270 -3.87 -2.25 -3.85
N GLY A 271 -2.58 -2.55 -3.59
CA GLY A 271 -1.54 -2.65 -4.60
C GLY A 271 -1.25 -1.28 -5.22
N THR A 272 -0.11 -1.12 -5.88
CA THR A 272 0.14 0.08 -6.69
C THR A 272 -0.80 0.06 -7.90
N GLN A 273 -2.03 0.53 -7.74
CA GLN A 273 -2.84 0.97 -8.88
C GLN A 273 -2.18 2.26 -9.38
N THR A 274 -1.06 2.11 -10.09
CA THR A 274 -0.58 3.19 -10.96
C THR A 274 -1.74 3.54 -11.88
N ALA A 275 -2.10 4.82 -11.94
CA ALA A 275 -3.28 5.35 -12.65
C ALA A 275 -3.35 4.99 -14.15
N HIS A 276 -2.32 4.34 -14.69
CA HIS A 276 -2.30 3.83 -16.05
C HIS A 276 -2.14 2.31 -16.04
N PRO A 277 -3.12 1.56 -16.57
CA PRO A 277 -2.94 0.14 -16.84
C PRO A 277 -1.75 -0.03 -17.78
N LEU A 278 -0.93 -1.06 -17.53
CA LEU A 278 0.02 -1.50 -18.54
C LEU A 278 -0.81 -2.06 -19.71
N VAL A 279 -0.71 -1.40 -20.86
CA VAL A 279 -1.22 -1.95 -22.12
C VAL A 279 -0.16 -2.92 -22.62
N TRP A 280 -0.53 -4.20 -22.72
CA TRP A 280 0.35 -5.21 -23.31
C TRP A 280 0.47 -4.97 -24.82
N ASP A 281 1.69 -4.78 -25.32
CA ASP A 281 1.96 -4.46 -26.73
C ASP A 281 2.18 -5.70 -27.61
N GLY A 282 1.94 -6.90 -27.08
CA GLY A 282 1.99 -8.15 -27.87
C GLY A 282 3.40 -8.58 -28.31
N ARG A 283 4.45 -8.15 -27.61
CA ARG A 283 5.83 -8.64 -27.87
C ARG A 283 5.95 -10.15 -27.67
N GLU A 284 6.96 -10.73 -28.32
CA GLU A 284 7.37 -12.13 -28.10
C GLU A 284 7.54 -12.40 -26.60
N CYS A 285 6.65 -13.23 -26.08
CA CYS A 285 6.70 -13.70 -24.70
C CYS A 285 6.49 -15.20 -24.65
N VAL A 286 7.02 -15.79 -23.59
CA VAL A 286 6.68 -17.16 -23.20
C VAL A 286 5.75 -17.09 -22.00
N ILE A 287 4.64 -17.83 -22.05
CA ILE A 287 3.76 -17.95 -20.89
C ILE A 287 4.19 -19.15 -20.07
N TYR A 288 4.35 -18.95 -18.78
CA TYR A 288 4.47 -20.03 -17.80
C TYR A 288 3.17 -20.08 -17.00
N SER A 289 2.62 -21.26 -16.76
CA SER A 289 1.44 -21.39 -15.92
C SER A 289 1.46 -22.69 -15.15
N PHE A 290 1.04 -22.65 -13.89
CA PHE A 290 0.63 -23.87 -13.20
C PHE A 290 -0.67 -24.39 -13.79
N VAL A 291 -0.88 -25.70 -13.71
CA VAL A 291 -2.11 -26.35 -14.18
C VAL A 291 -3.06 -26.58 -13.01
N SER A 292 -4.33 -26.24 -13.22
CA SER A 292 -5.41 -26.41 -12.25
C SER A 292 -6.71 -26.68 -13.00
N LYS A 293 -7.80 -26.91 -12.27
CA LYS A 293 -9.14 -27.10 -12.87
C LYS A 293 -9.70 -25.83 -13.51
N ALA A 294 -9.23 -24.66 -13.09
CA ALA A 294 -9.70 -23.37 -13.59
C ALA A 294 -8.85 -22.90 -14.78
N LEU A 295 -9.21 -23.35 -15.99
CA LEU A 295 -8.46 -23.05 -17.22
C LEU A 295 -8.72 -21.65 -17.80
N GLY A 296 -9.83 -21.02 -17.41
CA GLY A 296 -10.27 -19.70 -17.91
C GLY A 296 -9.17 -18.63 -17.92
N PRO A 297 -8.51 -18.33 -16.78
CA PRO A 297 -7.45 -17.33 -16.72
C PRO A 297 -6.29 -17.60 -17.68
N LEU A 298 -5.88 -18.87 -17.84
CA LEU A 298 -4.81 -19.26 -18.75
C LEU A 298 -5.23 -19.11 -20.22
N VAL A 299 -6.42 -19.57 -20.57
CA VAL A 299 -6.94 -19.41 -21.94
C VAL A 299 -7.06 -17.93 -22.30
N ALA A 300 -7.62 -17.10 -21.41
CA ALA A 300 -7.69 -15.65 -21.61
C ALA A 300 -6.31 -15.04 -21.84
N LEU A 301 -5.33 -15.40 -20.99
CA LEU A 301 -3.96 -14.88 -21.12
C LEU A 301 -3.31 -15.30 -22.45
N ILE A 302 -3.49 -16.54 -22.91
CA ILE A 302 -2.94 -17.03 -24.18
C ILE A 302 -3.56 -16.28 -25.37
N LEU A 303 -4.88 -16.13 -25.40
CA LEU A 303 -5.58 -15.46 -26.50
C LEU A 303 -5.18 -13.98 -26.61
N GLU A 304 -5.02 -13.31 -25.46
CA GLU A 304 -4.68 -11.88 -25.42
C GLU A 304 -3.19 -11.61 -25.61
N ALA A 305 -2.30 -12.37 -24.97
CA ALA A 305 -0.86 -12.14 -25.06
C ALA A 305 -0.24 -12.73 -26.34
N ARG A 306 -0.89 -13.72 -26.95
CA ARG A 306 -0.46 -14.42 -28.19
C ARG A 306 1.00 -14.89 -28.13
N PRO A 307 1.38 -15.66 -27.10
CA PRO A 307 2.75 -16.13 -26.98
C PRO A 307 3.13 -17.07 -28.12
N ALA A 308 4.43 -17.16 -28.41
CA ALA A 308 4.95 -18.21 -29.28
C ALA A 308 4.94 -19.58 -28.58
N ARG A 309 5.11 -19.58 -27.25
CA ARG A 309 5.20 -20.81 -26.45
C ARG A 309 4.53 -20.67 -25.08
N VAL A 310 3.94 -21.77 -24.61
CA VAL A 310 3.36 -21.93 -23.28
C VAL A 310 4.00 -23.13 -22.58
N LEU A 311 4.55 -22.92 -21.38
CA LEU A 311 5.03 -23.97 -20.50
C LEU A 311 4.01 -24.22 -19.37
N LEU A 312 3.46 -25.43 -19.35
CA LEU A 312 2.48 -25.88 -18.38
C LEU A 312 3.14 -26.74 -17.30
N TRP A 313 3.13 -26.22 -16.07
CA TRP A 313 3.70 -26.87 -14.90
C TRP A 313 2.63 -27.66 -14.14
N CYS A 314 2.65 -28.97 -14.35
CA CYS A 314 1.64 -29.90 -13.88
C CYS A 314 2.17 -30.76 -12.72
N SER A 315 1.32 -31.12 -11.76
CA SER A 315 1.65 -32.18 -10.81
C SER A 315 1.39 -33.55 -11.44
N ASP A 316 1.76 -34.62 -10.77
CA ASP A 316 1.44 -35.98 -11.23
C ASP A 316 -0.03 -36.38 -11.02
N ALA A 317 -0.88 -35.48 -10.52
CA ALA A 317 -2.30 -35.73 -10.37
C ALA A 317 -2.98 -35.93 -11.75
N PRO A 318 -3.70 -37.05 -11.97
CA PRO A 318 -4.28 -37.38 -13.27
C PRO A 318 -5.18 -36.28 -13.85
N GLU A 319 -5.96 -35.61 -13.00
CA GLU A 319 -6.88 -34.55 -13.42
C GLU A 319 -6.14 -33.31 -13.96
N PHE A 320 -4.97 -32.98 -13.42
CA PHE A 320 -4.17 -31.86 -13.92
C PHE A 320 -3.43 -32.25 -15.19
N ARG A 321 -2.95 -33.49 -15.29
CA ARG A 321 -2.33 -33.97 -16.53
C ARG A 321 -3.35 -33.97 -17.68
N GLN A 322 -4.58 -34.42 -17.42
CA GLN A 322 -5.67 -34.34 -18.40
C GLN A 322 -5.96 -32.89 -18.81
N ALA A 323 -5.96 -31.95 -17.86
CA ALA A 323 -6.17 -30.54 -18.15
C ALA A 323 -5.02 -29.95 -18.99
N ALA A 324 -3.77 -30.29 -18.69
CA ALA A 324 -2.60 -29.87 -19.44
C ALA A 324 -2.61 -30.41 -20.88
N GLU A 325 -2.95 -31.69 -21.05
CA GLU A 325 -3.08 -32.31 -22.37
C GLU A 325 -4.20 -31.68 -23.21
N ALA A 326 -5.35 -31.36 -22.59
CA ALA A 326 -6.41 -30.64 -23.28
C ALA A 326 -5.95 -29.28 -23.83
N MET A 327 -5.01 -28.61 -23.16
CA MET A 327 -4.45 -27.34 -23.61
C MET A 327 -3.56 -27.46 -24.85
N ARG A 328 -3.02 -28.66 -25.18
CA ARG A 328 -2.31 -28.88 -26.46
C ARG A 328 -3.22 -28.77 -27.67
N GLU A 329 -4.53 -28.96 -27.49
CA GLU A 329 -5.53 -28.79 -28.54
C GLU A 329 -5.90 -27.33 -28.79
N LEU A 330 -5.49 -26.40 -27.93
CA LEU A 330 -5.82 -24.98 -28.03
C LEU A 330 -5.41 -24.35 -29.37
N PRO A 331 -4.17 -24.55 -29.89
CA PRO A 331 -3.74 -23.99 -31.17
C PRO A 331 -4.60 -24.47 -32.35
N HIS A 332 -5.06 -25.73 -32.32
CA HIS A 332 -5.93 -26.31 -33.35
C HIS A 332 -7.36 -25.78 -33.27
N ARG A 333 -7.80 -25.35 -32.08
CA ARG A 333 -9.16 -24.86 -31.84
C ARG A 333 -9.32 -23.36 -32.10
N PHE A 334 -8.28 -22.60 -31.83
CA PHE A 334 -8.24 -21.14 -31.96
C PHE A 334 -7.00 -20.77 -32.78
N PRO A 335 -7.09 -20.82 -34.12
CA PRO A 335 -5.96 -20.52 -34.98
C PRO A 335 -5.48 -19.10 -34.69
N THR A 336 -4.30 -19.00 -34.08
CA THR A 336 -3.57 -17.74 -33.95
C THR A 336 -2.73 -17.52 -35.20
N HIS A 337 -2.32 -16.29 -35.47
CA HIS A 337 -1.51 -15.97 -36.66
C HIS A 337 -0.12 -16.64 -36.67
N ALA A 338 0.32 -17.20 -35.53
CA ALA A 338 1.59 -17.90 -35.37
C ALA A 338 1.36 -19.25 -34.69
N PRO A 339 2.15 -20.30 -35.00
CA PRO A 339 2.02 -21.59 -34.33
C PRO A 339 2.37 -21.44 -32.85
N LEU A 340 1.42 -21.81 -31.98
CA LEU A 340 1.60 -21.84 -30.54
C LEU A 340 2.17 -23.20 -30.11
N GLU A 341 3.37 -23.20 -29.53
CA GLU A 341 3.97 -24.40 -28.92
C GLU A 341 3.47 -24.57 -27.47
N VAL A 342 3.02 -25.77 -27.10
CA VAL A 342 2.59 -26.09 -25.74
C VAL A 342 3.45 -27.22 -25.17
N GLU A 343 4.32 -26.86 -24.23
CA GLU A 343 5.18 -27.80 -23.51
C GLU A 343 4.58 -28.11 -22.13
N ILE A 344 4.60 -29.39 -21.73
CA ILE A 344 4.11 -29.83 -20.42
C ILE A 344 5.30 -30.34 -19.61
N ARG A 345 5.50 -29.78 -18.41
CA ARG A 345 6.53 -30.20 -17.46
C ARG A 345 5.91 -30.62 -16.14
N THR A 346 6.59 -31.51 -15.44
CA THR A 346 6.22 -31.90 -14.08
C THR A 346 6.83 -30.93 -13.07
N ILE A 347 6.10 -30.62 -12.00
CA ILE A 347 6.61 -29.88 -10.84
C ILE A 347 6.10 -30.48 -9.53
N SER A 348 6.91 -30.37 -8.47
CA SER A 348 6.53 -30.75 -7.12
C SER A 348 5.57 -29.72 -6.50
N TYR A 349 4.36 -30.14 -6.16
CA TYR A 349 3.38 -29.29 -5.46
C TYR A 349 3.52 -29.36 -3.94
N ARG A 350 4.39 -30.24 -3.43
CA ARG A 350 4.55 -30.52 -2.01
C ARG A 350 5.86 -29.99 -1.44
N GLN A 351 6.87 -29.78 -2.28
CA GLN A 351 8.19 -29.34 -1.86
C GLN A 351 8.57 -28.06 -2.59
N VAL A 352 8.60 -26.95 -1.86
CA VAL A 352 8.87 -25.63 -2.43
C VAL A 352 10.27 -25.52 -3.05
N ALA A 353 11.29 -26.13 -2.43
CA ALA A 353 12.65 -26.08 -2.94
C ALA A 353 12.81 -26.82 -4.29
N GLU A 354 12.16 -27.98 -4.45
CA GLU A 354 12.15 -28.71 -5.73
C GLU A 354 11.42 -27.91 -6.82
N ALA A 355 10.31 -27.27 -6.46
CA ALA A 355 9.57 -26.40 -7.36
C ALA A 355 10.42 -25.20 -7.80
N GLU A 356 11.07 -24.52 -6.85
CA GLU A 356 11.98 -23.39 -7.13
C GLU A 356 13.08 -23.82 -8.10
N ASN A 357 13.81 -24.89 -7.79
CA ASN A 357 14.90 -25.38 -8.64
C ASN A 357 14.43 -25.70 -10.07
N SER A 358 13.29 -26.39 -10.20
CA SER A 358 12.72 -26.73 -11.52
C SER A 358 12.36 -25.49 -12.34
N LEU A 359 11.79 -24.47 -11.69
CA LEU A 359 11.45 -23.21 -12.33
C LEU A 359 12.70 -22.42 -12.73
N PHE A 360 13.72 -22.38 -11.87
CA PHE A 360 15.01 -21.74 -12.17
C PHE A 360 15.70 -22.36 -13.36
N GLU A 361 15.88 -23.68 -13.37
CA GLU A 361 16.52 -24.40 -14.48
C GLU A 361 15.80 -24.20 -15.81
N ALA A 362 14.47 -24.07 -15.76
CA ALA A 362 13.69 -23.79 -16.95
C ALA A 362 13.95 -22.39 -17.49
N VAL A 363 13.92 -21.38 -16.62
CA VAL A 363 14.16 -19.98 -17.02
C VAL A 363 15.61 -19.75 -17.46
N GLU A 364 16.59 -20.47 -16.90
CA GLU A 364 17.98 -20.38 -17.38
C GLU A 364 18.16 -20.88 -18.82
N LYS A 365 17.32 -21.83 -19.25
CA LYS A 365 17.32 -22.33 -20.63
C LYS A 365 16.51 -21.44 -21.58
N GLU A 366 15.78 -20.47 -21.06
CA GLU A 366 15.03 -19.52 -21.87
C GLU A 366 15.94 -18.39 -22.36
N ASN A 367 15.96 -18.20 -23.68
CA ASN A 367 16.64 -17.06 -24.30
C ASN A 367 15.63 -15.98 -24.75
N THR A 368 14.49 -15.87 -24.06
CA THR A 368 13.45 -14.89 -24.36
C THR A 368 13.61 -13.62 -23.53
N ALA A 369 13.22 -12.48 -24.10
CA ALA A 369 13.27 -11.20 -23.43
C ALA A 369 12.21 -11.05 -22.30
N ARG A 370 11.09 -11.80 -22.34
CA ARG A 370 10.00 -11.67 -21.37
C ARG A 370 9.23 -12.97 -21.13
N ILE A 371 9.01 -13.27 -19.84
CA ILE A 371 8.21 -14.40 -19.37
C ILE A 371 7.01 -13.87 -18.60
N LEU A 372 5.81 -14.25 -19.04
CA LEU A 372 4.57 -14.00 -18.29
C LEU A 372 4.21 -15.24 -17.48
N PHE A 373 4.38 -15.17 -16.17
CA PHE A 373 4.14 -16.29 -15.27
C PHE A 373 2.76 -16.16 -14.60
N ASN A 374 1.78 -16.93 -15.06
CA ASN A 374 0.45 -16.97 -14.49
C ASN A 374 0.43 -17.66 -13.12
N VAL A 375 0.28 -16.87 -12.05
CA VAL A 375 0.19 -17.31 -10.66
C VAL A 375 -1.24 -17.38 -10.14
N THR A 376 -2.24 -17.16 -11.00
CA THR A 376 -3.65 -17.38 -10.67
C THR A 376 -3.93 -18.85 -10.35
N MET A 377 -3.16 -19.74 -10.97
CA MET A 377 -3.31 -21.19 -10.88
C MET A 377 -2.21 -21.79 -9.99
N GLY A 378 -2.37 -23.06 -9.61
CA GLY A 378 -1.44 -23.75 -8.72
C GLY A 378 -1.85 -23.64 -7.25
N ASN A 379 -0.96 -24.05 -6.34
CA ASN A 379 -1.18 -23.92 -4.91
C ASN A 379 -0.30 -22.80 -4.32
N ARG A 380 -0.47 -22.50 -3.03
CA ARG A 380 0.30 -21.44 -2.36
C ARG A 380 1.82 -21.68 -2.39
N LEU A 381 2.27 -22.94 -2.39
CA LEU A 381 3.69 -23.29 -2.42
C LEU A 381 4.30 -23.04 -3.80
N THR A 382 3.62 -23.46 -4.87
CA THR A 382 4.09 -23.21 -6.23
C THR A 382 4.02 -21.73 -6.59
N ALA A 383 2.99 -21.02 -6.12
CA ALA A 383 2.92 -19.56 -6.23
C ALA A 383 4.08 -18.87 -5.50
N PHE A 384 4.44 -19.35 -4.30
CA PHE A 384 5.61 -18.84 -3.58
C PHE A 384 6.91 -19.09 -4.36
N ALA A 385 7.09 -20.28 -4.93
CA ALA A 385 8.25 -20.58 -5.77
C ALA A 385 8.36 -19.64 -6.98
N ALA A 386 7.23 -19.33 -7.64
CA ALA A 386 7.18 -18.37 -8.73
C ALA A 386 7.55 -16.95 -8.26
N HIS A 387 7.10 -16.54 -7.07
CA HIS A 387 7.52 -15.27 -6.45
C HIS A 387 9.03 -15.23 -6.19
N THR A 388 9.63 -16.32 -5.68
CA THR A 388 11.08 -16.40 -5.49
C THR A 388 11.82 -16.27 -6.83
N LEU A 389 11.36 -16.96 -7.86
CA LEU A 389 11.91 -16.87 -9.22
C LEU A 389 11.87 -15.44 -9.76
N ALA A 390 10.70 -14.79 -9.72
CA ALA A 390 10.52 -13.44 -10.26
C ALA A 390 11.35 -12.38 -9.54
N ARG A 391 11.67 -12.57 -8.25
CA ARG A 391 12.58 -11.68 -7.51
C ARG A 391 14.02 -11.75 -8.00
N GLN A 392 14.43 -12.88 -8.55
CA GLN A 392 15.80 -13.13 -8.97
C GLN A 392 15.99 -12.93 -10.49
N ARG A 393 14.90 -12.96 -11.27
CA ARG A 393 14.91 -12.90 -12.73
C ARG A 393 14.07 -11.72 -13.23
N PRO A 394 14.68 -10.59 -13.65
CA PRO A 394 13.96 -9.39 -14.09
C PRO A 394 13.11 -9.60 -15.37
N GLU A 395 13.34 -10.66 -16.12
CA GLU A 395 12.54 -11.03 -17.30
C GLU A 395 11.20 -11.70 -16.92
N VAL A 396 11.01 -12.12 -15.66
CA VAL A 396 9.81 -12.83 -15.20
C VAL A 396 8.81 -11.87 -14.56
N TRP A 397 7.63 -11.80 -15.17
CA TRP A 397 6.51 -10.99 -14.72
C TRP A 397 5.42 -11.92 -14.21
N LEU A 398 5.02 -11.78 -12.95
CA LEU A 398 3.92 -12.58 -12.42
C LEU A 398 2.61 -11.96 -12.86
N VAL A 399 1.68 -12.77 -13.32
CA VAL A 399 0.35 -12.31 -13.76
C VAL A 399 -0.69 -13.05 -12.93
N TYR A 400 -1.58 -12.29 -12.31
CA TYR A 400 -2.63 -12.80 -11.44
C TYR A 400 -3.98 -12.26 -11.90
N ARG A 401 -5.01 -13.11 -11.92
CA ARG A 401 -6.40 -12.69 -12.11
C ARG A 401 -7.14 -12.79 -10.79
N ASP A 402 -7.70 -11.68 -10.36
CA ASP A 402 -8.68 -11.69 -9.27
C ASP A 402 -10.00 -12.26 -9.83
N VAL A 403 -10.52 -13.29 -9.18
CA VAL A 403 -11.76 -13.95 -9.56
C VAL A 403 -13.00 -13.09 -9.28
N ASP A 404 -12.88 -12.12 -8.36
CA ASP A 404 -13.98 -11.25 -7.96
C ASP A 404 -14.03 -9.93 -8.75
N ASP A 405 -13.02 -9.68 -9.59
CA ASP A 405 -12.92 -8.43 -10.34
C ASP A 405 -13.91 -8.42 -11.52
N LYS A 406 -14.64 -7.32 -11.66
CA LYS A 406 -15.70 -7.13 -12.64
C LYS A 406 -15.17 -6.98 -14.06
N GLU A 407 -13.92 -6.53 -14.21
CA GLU A 407 -13.27 -6.41 -15.52
C GLU A 407 -12.63 -7.74 -15.95
N ILE A 408 -13.34 -8.51 -16.76
CA ILE A 408 -13.00 -9.90 -17.11
C ILE A 408 -11.57 -10.10 -17.65
N LEU A 409 -11.05 -9.14 -18.43
CA LEU A 409 -9.72 -9.20 -19.06
C LEU A 409 -8.68 -8.30 -18.36
N GLN A 410 -8.94 -7.92 -17.12
CA GLN A 410 -7.99 -7.19 -16.29
C GLN A 410 -7.18 -8.18 -15.44
N PHE A 411 -5.87 -8.17 -15.57
CA PHE A 411 -4.97 -8.92 -14.70
C PHE A 411 -4.21 -7.94 -13.81
N THR A 412 -3.57 -8.45 -12.77
CA THR A 412 -2.56 -7.74 -12.01
C THR A 412 -1.21 -8.32 -12.39
N ALA A 413 -0.34 -7.51 -12.99
CA ALA A 413 1.04 -7.86 -13.22
C ALA A 413 1.89 -7.43 -12.02
N PHE A 414 2.75 -8.32 -11.52
CA PHE A 414 3.78 -8.02 -10.56
C PHE A 414 5.14 -8.09 -11.24
N TYR A 415 5.89 -7.00 -11.12
CA TYR A 415 7.25 -6.87 -11.62
C TYR A 415 8.20 -6.55 -10.46
N TYR A 416 9.34 -7.22 -10.40
CA TYR A 416 10.32 -7.02 -9.34
C TYR A 416 11.48 -6.16 -9.83
N GLU A 417 11.66 -4.98 -9.22
CA GLU A 417 12.87 -4.15 -9.37
C GLU A 417 13.79 -4.38 -8.15
N GLY A 418 14.63 -5.41 -8.24
CA GLY A 418 15.47 -5.87 -7.13
C GLY A 418 14.63 -6.46 -6.00
N ALA A 419 14.78 -5.94 -4.77
CA ALA A 419 14.06 -6.46 -3.60
C ALA A 419 12.56 -6.09 -3.55
N PHE A 420 12.07 -5.25 -4.46
CA PHE A 420 10.75 -4.62 -4.35
C PHE A 420 9.81 -5.08 -5.46
N ALA A 421 8.60 -5.51 -5.08
CA ALA A 421 7.52 -5.79 -6.02
C ALA A 421 6.78 -4.50 -6.36
N THR A 422 6.59 -4.24 -7.65
CA THR A 422 5.62 -3.26 -8.16
C THR A 422 4.47 -4.04 -8.76
N SER A 423 3.23 -3.80 -8.32
CA SER A 423 2.06 -4.32 -9.00
C SER A 423 1.51 -3.28 -9.98
N ARG A 424 0.94 -3.70 -11.10
CA ARG A 424 0.22 -2.81 -12.03
C ARG A 424 -1.00 -3.54 -12.58
N PRO A 425 -2.14 -2.87 -12.77
CA PRO A 425 -3.20 -3.41 -13.61
C PRO A 425 -2.63 -3.67 -15.01
N LEU A 426 -2.75 -4.90 -15.49
CA LEU A 426 -2.43 -5.33 -16.84
C LEU A 426 -3.76 -5.50 -17.55
N LYS A 427 -4.11 -4.53 -18.41
CA LYS A 427 -5.38 -4.56 -19.12
C LYS A 427 -5.14 -5.01 -20.54
N PHE A 428 -5.77 -6.11 -20.93
CA PHE A 428 -5.79 -6.57 -22.31
C PHE A 428 -6.93 -5.90 -23.07
N SER A 429 -6.75 -5.75 -24.39
CA SER A 429 -7.70 -5.03 -25.24
C SER A 429 -8.95 -5.85 -25.60
N GLY A 430 -8.92 -7.17 -25.38
CA GLY A 430 -9.99 -8.08 -25.80
C GLY A 430 -9.93 -8.43 -27.29
N GLN A 431 -8.99 -7.87 -28.04
CA GLN A 431 -8.82 -8.15 -29.47
C GLN A 431 -8.40 -9.60 -29.72
N GLY A 432 -7.69 -10.22 -28.78
CA GLY A 432 -7.32 -11.64 -28.83
C GLY A 432 -8.54 -12.55 -28.83
N CYS A 433 -9.37 -12.42 -27.79
CA CYS A 433 -10.61 -13.18 -27.65
C CYS A 433 -11.57 -12.90 -28.83
N ALA A 434 -11.73 -11.64 -29.23
CA ALA A 434 -12.60 -11.28 -30.36
C ALA A 434 -12.15 -11.92 -31.68
N GLN A 435 -10.85 -11.90 -32.00
CA GLN A 435 -10.32 -12.57 -33.20
C GLN A 435 -10.47 -14.09 -33.16
N ALA A 436 -10.38 -14.68 -31.97
CA ALA A 436 -10.62 -16.11 -31.77
C ALA A 436 -12.10 -16.51 -31.75
N GLY A 437 -13.03 -15.55 -31.85
CA GLY A 437 -14.48 -15.80 -31.73
C GLY A 437 -14.92 -16.28 -30.34
N VAL A 438 -14.14 -15.93 -29.31
CA VAL A 438 -14.37 -16.34 -27.92
C VAL A 438 -15.01 -15.20 -27.16
N ASP A 439 -16.18 -15.46 -26.58
CA ASP A 439 -16.78 -14.58 -25.59
C ASP A 439 -15.97 -14.65 -24.29
N ALA A 440 -15.28 -13.55 -23.96
CA ALA A 440 -14.46 -13.44 -22.77
C ALA A 440 -15.26 -13.73 -21.49
N GLN A 441 -16.55 -13.40 -21.44
CA GLN A 441 -17.38 -13.68 -20.26
C GLN A 441 -17.46 -15.18 -19.96
N ARG A 442 -17.50 -16.01 -21.00
CA ARG A 442 -17.60 -17.47 -20.88
C ARG A 442 -16.32 -18.11 -20.35
N LEU A 443 -15.17 -17.46 -20.52
CA LEU A 443 -13.91 -17.95 -19.95
C LEU A 443 -13.94 -18.00 -18.42
N PHE A 444 -14.73 -17.14 -17.79
CA PHE A 444 -14.79 -16.98 -16.34
C PHE A 444 -16.15 -17.36 -15.75
N ASP A 445 -17.03 -17.96 -16.54
CA ASP A 445 -18.29 -18.49 -16.05
C ASP A 445 -18.04 -19.65 -15.06
N PRO A 446 -18.43 -19.50 -13.78
CA PRO A 446 -18.26 -20.55 -12.77
C PRO A 446 -18.96 -21.86 -13.13
N ALA A 447 -20.03 -21.82 -13.93
CA ALA A 447 -20.74 -23.02 -14.38
C ALA A 447 -19.90 -23.81 -15.40
N LEU A 448 -19.15 -23.13 -16.27
CA LEU A 448 -18.24 -23.74 -17.23
C LEU A 448 -16.93 -24.19 -16.58
N GLY A 449 -16.43 -23.44 -15.57
CA GLY A 449 -15.27 -23.83 -14.76
C GLY A 449 -15.50 -25.06 -13.87
N LYS A 450 -16.77 -25.41 -13.61
CA LYS A 450 -17.17 -26.65 -12.92
C LYS A 450 -17.37 -27.84 -13.87
N ALA A 451 -17.19 -27.67 -15.19
CA ALA A 451 -17.26 -28.79 -16.11
C ALA A 451 -16.27 -29.89 -15.68
N ALA A 452 -16.77 -31.12 -15.51
CA ALA A 452 -15.97 -32.24 -15.03
C ALA A 452 -14.80 -32.62 -15.98
N ASN A 453 -14.78 -32.06 -17.20
CA ASN A 453 -13.83 -32.40 -18.25
C ASN A 453 -13.25 -31.13 -18.94
N PRO A 454 -11.93 -30.89 -18.85
CA PRO A 454 -11.20 -29.83 -19.57
C PRO A 454 -11.49 -29.73 -21.07
N ALA A 455 -11.66 -30.87 -21.76
CA ALA A 455 -11.96 -30.89 -23.19
C ALA A 455 -13.37 -30.36 -23.50
N SER A 456 -14.32 -30.57 -22.57
CA SER A 456 -15.68 -30.03 -22.67
C SER A 456 -15.68 -28.52 -22.48
N PHE A 457 -14.91 -28.00 -21.51
CA PHE A 457 -14.71 -26.56 -21.34
C PHE A 457 -14.20 -25.92 -22.64
N LEU A 458 -13.11 -26.44 -23.21
CA LEU A 458 -12.55 -25.91 -24.47
C LEU A 458 -13.50 -26.07 -25.67
N ALA A 459 -14.38 -27.07 -25.68
CA ALA A 459 -15.40 -27.21 -26.72
C ALA A 459 -16.51 -26.17 -26.57
N SER A 460 -16.89 -25.83 -25.33
CA SER A 460 -17.98 -24.90 -25.02
C SER A 460 -17.68 -23.46 -25.42
N LEU A 461 -16.41 -23.08 -25.53
CA LEU A 461 -15.97 -21.73 -25.90
C LEU A 461 -16.27 -21.34 -27.36
N ARG A 462 -16.70 -22.30 -28.21
CA ARG A 462 -16.90 -22.11 -29.66
C ARG A 462 -18.19 -21.39 -30.10
N ILE A 463 -18.89 -20.67 -29.23
CA ILE A 463 -20.18 -20.06 -29.62
C ILE A 463 -20.13 -18.56 -29.45
N SER A 464 -19.80 -17.87 -30.54
CA SER A 464 -20.62 -16.76 -31.03
C SER A 464 -20.37 -16.58 -32.52
N ASN A 465 -21.42 -16.76 -33.33
CA ASN A 465 -21.47 -16.19 -34.68
C ASN A 465 -21.63 -14.67 -34.49
N PRO A 466 -20.69 -13.82 -34.95
CA PRO A 466 -20.82 -12.37 -34.83
C PRO A 466 -21.74 -11.80 -35.93
N SER A 467 -22.88 -12.45 -36.21
CA SER A 467 -23.81 -12.06 -37.27
C SER A 467 -25.24 -11.86 -36.75
N ALA A 468 -25.44 -10.82 -35.94
CA ALA A 468 -26.74 -10.13 -35.80
C ALA A 468 -26.61 -8.81 -35.00
N SER A 469 -25.79 -7.87 -35.45
CA SER A 469 -25.95 -6.45 -35.07
C SER A 469 -25.46 -5.53 -36.19
N THR A 470 -26.20 -5.56 -37.30
CA THR A 470 -26.45 -4.33 -38.06
C THR A 470 -27.87 -3.89 -37.72
N GLY A 471 -27.96 -2.69 -37.15
CA GLY A 471 -29.17 -2.04 -36.65
C GLY A 471 -28.76 -0.76 -35.96
#